data_AF-A0A2J0PCH8-F1
#
_entry.id   AF-A0A2J0PCH8-F1
#
_cell.length_a   1.000
_cell.length_b   1.000
_cell.length_c   1.000
_cell.angle_alpha   90.00
_cell.angle_beta   90.00
_cell.angle_gamma   90.00
#
_symmetry.space_group_name_H-M   'P 1'
#
loop_
_entity.id
_entity.type
_entity.pdbx_description
1 polymer ?
#
loop_
_entity_poly.entity_id
_entity_poly.type
_entity_poly.pdbx_seq_one_letter_code
_entity_poly.pdbx_strand_id
1 'polypeptide(L)'
;MTESNLFELVKLIKSAAGDPSAMTDAIWEAGYRQPERSEQEAAKITIDTFFYCMAFDMPTDFWPRDYDGVLKNELMKAVIGEDDALDGADAAIIAKNVISAGFGKEAANG
;
A
#
# COMPACT_ATOMS: atom_id res chain seq x y z
N MET A 1 -2.88 -5.22 17.27
CA MET A 1 -1.94 -5.65 16.22
C MET A 1 -1.01 -6.68 16.82
N THR A 2 -0.95 -7.87 16.25
CA THR A 2 -0.11 -8.96 16.76
C THR A 2 1.28 -8.88 16.14
N GLU A 3 2.32 -9.23 16.89
CA GLU A 3 3.71 -9.32 16.41
C GLU A 3 3.84 -10.24 15.17
N SER A 4 2.91 -11.19 15.03
CA SER A 4 2.75 -12.06 13.87
C SER A 4 2.52 -11.30 12.55
N ASN A 5 1.71 -10.24 12.55
CA ASN A 5 1.41 -9.48 11.33
C ASN A 5 2.65 -8.72 10.83
N LEU A 6 3.45 -8.17 11.76
CA LEU A 6 4.70 -7.49 11.40
C LEU A 6 5.72 -8.47 10.81
N PHE A 7 5.88 -9.64 11.42
CA PHE A 7 6.83 -10.65 10.94
C PHE A 7 6.47 -11.19 9.56
N GLU A 8 5.19 -11.40 9.29
CA GLU A 8 4.70 -11.80 7.96
C GLU A 8 4.97 -10.71 6.91
N LEU A 9 4.64 -9.45 7.20
CA LEU A 9 4.93 -8.32 6.30
C LEU A 9 6.42 -8.23 5.94
N VAL A 10 7.31 -8.36 6.93
CA VAL A 10 8.75 -8.32 6.69
C VAL A 10 9.19 -9.43 5.72
N LYS A 11 8.58 -10.62 5.80
CA LYS A 11 8.88 -11.71 4.85
C LYS A 11 8.40 -11.39 3.44
N LEU A 12 7.18 -10.88 3.30
CA LEU A 12 6.62 -10.49 2.00
C LEU A 12 7.49 -9.41 1.34
N ILE A 13 7.85 -8.36 2.10
CA ILE A 13 8.70 -7.27 1.62
C ILE A 13 10.08 -7.78 1.19
N LYS A 14 10.71 -8.66 1.99
CA LYS A 14 12.01 -9.26 1.61
C LYS A 14 11.93 -10.12 0.35
N SER A 15 10.82 -10.81 0.13
CA SER A 15 10.64 -11.67 -1.04
C SER A 15 10.56 -10.90 -2.37
N ALA A 16 10.21 -9.62 -2.31
CA ALA A 16 10.13 -8.71 -3.45
C ALA A 16 11.48 -8.10 -3.88
N ALA A 17 12.59 -8.46 -3.22
CA ALA A 17 13.95 -8.13 -3.64
C ALA A 17 14.23 -6.63 -3.93
N GLY A 18 13.55 -5.72 -3.23
CA GLY A 18 13.75 -4.28 -3.38
C GLY A 18 12.86 -3.60 -4.42
N ASP A 19 11.98 -4.33 -5.12
CA ASP A 19 11.00 -3.74 -6.05
C ASP A 19 9.71 -3.33 -5.32
N PRO A 20 9.39 -2.02 -5.24
CA PRO A 20 8.18 -1.54 -4.57
C PRO A 20 6.87 -2.05 -5.18
N SER A 21 6.84 -2.30 -6.50
CA SER A 21 5.67 -2.87 -7.16
C SER A 21 5.45 -4.30 -6.70
N ALA A 22 6.50 -5.12 -6.71
CA ALA A 22 6.44 -6.49 -6.22
C ALA A 22 6.11 -6.55 -4.71
N MET A 23 6.60 -5.61 -3.91
CA MET A 23 6.23 -5.50 -2.48
C MET A 23 4.74 -5.21 -2.33
N THR A 24 4.24 -4.21 -3.06
CA THR A 24 2.83 -3.79 -3.03
C THR A 24 1.91 -4.94 -3.42
N ASP A 25 2.22 -5.65 -4.51
CA ASP A 25 1.44 -6.80 -4.94
C ASP A 25 1.50 -7.94 -3.91
N ALA A 26 2.68 -8.28 -3.38
CA ALA A 26 2.81 -9.34 -2.38
C ALA A 26 2.00 -9.04 -1.10
N ILE A 27 2.01 -7.80 -0.63
CA ILE A 27 1.24 -7.35 0.53
C ILE A 27 -0.26 -7.36 0.23
N TRP A 28 -0.65 -6.91 -0.96
CA TRP A 28 -2.05 -6.91 -1.39
C TRP A 28 -2.61 -8.34 -1.53
N GLU A 29 -1.90 -9.24 -2.18
CA GLU A 29 -2.32 -10.65 -2.35
C GLU A 29 -2.35 -11.40 -1.01
N ALA A 30 -1.53 -11.00 -0.04
CA ALA A 30 -1.58 -11.52 1.33
C ALA A 30 -2.78 -11.01 2.17
N GLY A 31 -3.62 -10.14 1.60
CA GLY A 31 -4.86 -9.68 2.21
C GLY A 31 -4.71 -8.50 3.17
N TYR A 32 -3.60 -7.76 3.12
CA TYR A 32 -3.46 -6.53 3.89
C TYR A 32 -4.30 -5.42 3.25
N ARG A 33 -5.24 -4.88 4.02
CA ARG A 33 -6.15 -3.80 3.59
C ARG A 33 -6.23 -2.74 4.68
N GLN A 34 -6.61 -1.54 4.29
CA GLN A 34 -7.15 -0.57 5.25
C GLN A 34 -8.61 -0.91 5.55
N PRO A 35 -9.17 -0.44 6.69
CA PRO A 35 -10.59 -0.61 6.99
C PRO A 35 -11.50 -0.06 5.88
N GLU A 36 -12.72 -0.60 5.80
CA GLU A 36 -13.74 -0.07 4.90
C GLU A 36 -13.97 1.43 5.17
N ARG A 37 -14.11 2.19 4.09
CA ARG A 37 -14.28 3.64 4.11
C ARG A 37 -15.72 4.01 3.79
N SER A 38 -16.16 5.17 4.28
CA SER A 38 -17.41 5.77 3.82
C SER A 38 -17.34 6.13 2.33
N GLU A 39 -18.51 6.26 1.68
CA GLU A 39 -18.60 6.67 0.27
C GLU A 39 -17.91 8.03 0.03
N GLN A 40 -18.01 8.96 0.99
CA GLN A 40 -17.38 10.28 0.89
C GLN A 40 -15.85 10.19 0.95
N GLU A 41 -15.31 9.36 1.83
CA GLU A 41 -13.86 9.13 1.92
C GLU A 41 -13.35 8.40 0.67
N ALA A 42 -14.08 7.40 0.17
CA ALA A 42 -13.78 6.69 -1.07
C ALA A 42 -13.72 7.65 -2.27
N ALA A 43 -14.70 8.55 -2.40
CA ALA A 43 -14.72 9.57 -3.43
C ALA A 43 -13.52 10.52 -3.31
N LYS A 44 -13.21 10.98 -2.09
CA LYS A 44 -12.09 11.89 -1.84
C LYS A 44 -10.74 11.26 -2.25
N ILE A 45 -10.44 10.05 -1.79
CA ILE A 45 -9.15 9.41 -2.12
C ILE A 45 -9.03 9.09 -3.61
N THR A 46 -10.15 8.80 -4.29
CA THR A 46 -10.17 8.60 -5.74
C THR A 46 -9.79 9.91 -6.43
N ILE A 47 -10.41 11.02 -6.04
CA ILE A 47 -10.08 12.35 -6.59
C ILE A 47 -8.60 12.68 -6.33
N ASP A 48 -8.13 12.55 -5.08
CA ASP A 48 -6.75 12.87 -4.70
C ASP A 48 -5.73 12.01 -5.49
N THR A 49 -6.03 10.74 -5.71
CA THR A 49 -5.16 9.83 -6.48
C THR A 49 -5.05 10.26 -7.95
N PHE A 50 -6.16 10.58 -8.60
CA PHE A 50 -6.13 11.02 -9.99
C PHE A 50 -5.50 12.41 -10.13
N PHE A 51 -5.71 13.31 -9.15
CA PHE A 51 -4.99 14.59 -9.09
C PHE A 51 -3.48 14.40 -8.97
N TYR A 52 -3.03 13.45 -8.16
CA TYR A 52 -1.61 13.10 -8.07
C TYR A 52 -1.07 12.61 -9.42
N CYS A 53 -1.72 11.63 -10.06
CA CYS A 53 -1.30 11.13 -11.36
C CYS A 53 -1.21 12.24 -12.43
N MET A 54 -2.16 13.19 -12.43
CA MET A 54 -2.13 14.36 -13.31
C MET A 54 -0.98 15.31 -12.98
N ALA A 55 -0.78 15.64 -11.70
CA ALA A 55 0.22 16.61 -11.26
C ALA A 55 1.66 16.19 -11.59
N PHE A 56 1.90 14.87 -11.61
CA PHE A 56 3.21 14.29 -11.94
C PHE A 56 3.34 13.81 -13.38
N ASP A 57 2.38 14.14 -14.26
CA ASP A 57 2.35 13.72 -15.68
C ASP A 57 2.59 12.20 -15.84
N MET A 58 2.00 11.41 -14.94
CA MET A 58 2.20 9.96 -14.94
C MET A 58 1.61 9.36 -16.23
N PRO A 59 2.32 8.45 -16.92
CA PRO A 59 1.76 7.76 -18.07
C PRO A 59 0.45 7.08 -17.69
N THR A 60 -0.56 7.18 -18.56
CA THR A 60 -1.93 6.74 -18.27
C THR A 60 -2.05 5.25 -17.98
N ASP A 61 -1.05 4.45 -18.35
CA ASP A 61 -0.98 3.01 -18.04
C ASP A 61 -0.72 2.73 -16.55
N PHE A 62 -0.16 3.70 -15.81
CA PHE A 62 0.04 3.62 -14.36
C PHE A 62 -1.16 4.14 -13.55
N TRP A 63 -2.19 4.70 -14.21
CA TRP A 63 -3.35 5.22 -13.50
C TRP A 63 -4.25 4.07 -13.04
N PRO A 64 -4.86 4.17 -11.84
CA PRO A 64 -5.88 3.21 -11.40
C PRO A 64 -7.00 3.03 -12.43
N ARG A 65 -7.48 1.78 -12.57
CA ARG A 65 -8.59 1.43 -13.46
C ARG A 65 -9.92 1.23 -12.74
N ASP A 66 -9.84 1.01 -11.43
CA ASP A 66 -10.96 0.77 -10.54
C ASP A 66 -10.58 1.22 -9.11
N TYR A 67 -11.51 1.03 -8.17
CA TYR A 67 -11.30 1.41 -6.78
C TYR A 67 -10.23 0.57 -6.09
N ASP A 68 -10.06 -0.70 -6.44
CA ASP A 68 -8.97 -1.53 -5.92
C ASP A 68 -7.61 -0.98 -6.35
N GLY A 69 -7.49 -0.47 -7.58
CA GLY A 69 -6.31 0.25 -8.04
C GLY A 69 -6.03 1.52 -7.22
N VAL A 70 -7.06 2.26 -6.81
CA VAL A 70 -6.91 3.43 -5.92
C VAL A 70 -6.39 3.00 -4.55
N LEU A 71 -6.94 1.93 -3.98
CA LEU A 71 -6.51 1.38 -2.70
C LEU A 71 -5.08 0.80 -2.76
N LYS A 72 -4.72 0.13 -3.85
CA LYS A 72 -3.35 -0.33 -4.11
C LYS A 72 -2.37 0.83 -4.22
N ASN A 73 -2.77 1.97 -4.79
CA ASN A 73 -1.93 3.16 -4.85
C ASN A 73 -1.61 3.72 -3.45
N GLU A 74 -2.59 3.72 -2.53
CA GLU A 74 -2.35 4.10 -1.13
C GLU A 74 -1.39 3.12 -0.43
N LEU A 75 -1.45 1.82 -0.77
CA LEU A 75 -0.48 0.84 -0.28
C LEU A 75 0.92 1.10 -0.85
N MET A 76 1.02 1.37 -2.15
CA MET A 76 2.28 1.73 -2.80
C MET A 76 2.93 2.93 -2.09
N LYS A 77 2.18 4.00 -1.82
CA LYS A 77 2.66 5.16 -1.04
C LYS A 77 3.18 4.75 0.34
N ALA A 78 2.51 3.81 1.01
CA ALA A 78 2.97 3.31 2.30
C ALA A 78 4.24 2.43 2.20
N VAL A 79 4.49 1.81 1.04
CA VAL A 79 5.71 1.03 0.76
C VAL A 79 6.88 1.95 0.44
N ILE A 80 6.71 2.93 -0.46
CA ILE A 80 7.78 3.84 -0.91
C ILE A 80 8.01 5.02 0.04
N GLY A 81 7.04 5.32 0.91
CA GLY A 81 7.04 6.51 1.75
C GLY A 81 6.65 7.78 0.98
N GLU A 82 6.31 8.84 1.72
CA GLU A 82 6.12 10.16 1.10
C GLU A 82 7.42 10.60 0.42
N ASP A 83 7.32 11.11 -0.82
CA ASP A 83 8.46 11.53 -1.65
C ASP A 83 9.59 10.47 -1.74
N ASP A 84 9.23 9.19 -1.85
CA ASP A 84 10.15 8.05 -1.94
C ASP A 84 11.10 7.91 -0.74
N ALA A 85 10.73 8.45 0.43
CA ALA A 85 11.59 8.48 1.61
C ALA A 85 11.99 7.10 2.17
N LEU A 86 11.31 6.02 1.75
CA LEU A 86 11.61 4.64 2.14
C LEU A 86 12.26 3.83 1.02
N ASP A 87 12.66 4.46 -0.10
CA ASP A 87 13.40 3.76 -1.14
C ASP A 87 14.72 3.19 -0.57
N GLY A 88 14.95 1.90 -0.81
CA GLY A 88 16.07 1.14 -0.25
C GLY A 88 16.06 0.95 1.27
N ALA A 89 14.99 1.33 1.99
CA ALA A 89 14.90 1.14 3.43
C ALA A 89 14.82 -0.34 3.83
N ASP A 90 15.17 -0.65 5.09
CA ASP A 90 15.06 -2.01 5.61
C ASP A 90 13.59 -2.46 5.62
N ALA A 91 13.35 -3.73 5.27
CA ALA A 91 12.02 -4.33 5.24
C ALA A 91 11.24 -4.14 6.55
N ALA A 92 11.91 -4.11 7.71
CA ALA A 92 11.27 -3.84 8.99
C ALA A 92 10.78 -2.40 9.14
N ILE A 93 11.45 -1.43 8.52
CA ILE A 93 11.03 -0.02 8.50
C ILE A 93 9.81 0.12 7.59
N ILE A 94 9.88 -0.44 6.39
CA ILE A 94 8.76 -0.45 5.42
C ILE A 94 7.53 -1.12 6.03
N ALA A 95 7.69 -2.30 6.64
CA ALA A 95 6.59 -3.02 7.29
C ALA A 95 5.90 -2.20 8.39
N LYS A 96 6.69 -1.48 9.20
CA LYS A 96 6.15 -0.57 10.22
C LYS A 96 5.40 0.61 9.59
N ASN A 97 5.87 1.14 8.47
CA ASN A 97 5.21 2.23 7.78
C ASN A 97 3.87 1.79 7.19
N VAL A 98 3.83 0.64 6.50
CA VAL A 98 2.60 0.01 5.98
C VAL A 98 1.56 -0.16 7.08
N ILE A 99 1.98 -0.71 8.21
CA ILE A 99 1.14 -0.84 9.40
C ILE A 99 0.65 0.52 9.93
N SER A 100 1.54 1.52 10.01
CA SER A 100 1.23 2.85 10.53
C SER A 100 0.27 3.62 9.62
N ALA A 101 0.31 3.33 8.31
CA ALA A 101 -0.66 3.78 7.32
C ALA A 101 -2.02 3.06 7.44
N GLY A 102 -2.18 2.15 8.40
CA GLY A 102 -3.45 1.49 8.70
C GLY A 102 -3.71 0.21 7.93
N PHE A 103 -2.71 -0.33 7.21
CA PHE A 103 -2.85 -1.63 6.56
C PHE A 103 -2.72 -2.75 7.59
N GLY A 104 -3.80 -3.51 7.71
CA GLY A 104 -3.87 -4.71 8.54
C GLY A 104 -4.37 -5.88 7.72
N LYS A 105 -3.89 -7.08 8.06
CA LYS A 105 -4.54 -8.30 7.63
C LYS A 105 -5.72 -8.54 8.55
N GLU A 106 -6.92 -8.61 8.00
CA GLU A 106 -8.09 -9.04 8.79
C GLU A 106 -7.77 -10.42 9.37
N ALA A 107 -8.07 -10.62 10.66
CA ALA A 107 -8.06 -11.97 11.19
C ALA A 107 -9.09 -12.74 10.37
N ALA A 108 -8.66 -13.78 9.66
CA ALA A 108 -9.58 -14.73 9.07
C ALA A 108 -10.51 -15.17 10.21
N ASN A 109 -11.76 -14.72 10.18
CA ASN A 109 -12.75 -15.15 11.14
C ASN A 109 -12.93 -16.66 10.92
N GLY A 110 -12.36 -17.45 11.82
CA GLY A 110 -12.68 -18.86 12.13
C GLY A 110 -12.81 -19.81 10.95
#